data_AF-A0A2V5RTB7-F1
#
_entry.id   AF-A0A2V5RTB7-F1
#
_cell.length_a   1.000
_cell.length_b   1.000
_cell.length_c   1.000
_cell.angle_alpha   90.00
_cell.angle_beta   90.00
_cell.angle_gamma   90.00
#
_symmetry.space_group_name_H-M   'P 1'
#
loop_
_entity.id
_entity.type
_entity.pdbx_description
1 polymer ?
#
loop_
_entity_poly.entity_id
_entity_poly.type
_entity_poly.pdbx_seq_one_letter_code
_entity_poly.pdbx_strand_id
1 'polypeptide(L)'
;MLFGVFLTLGVGVLSIGLRSFQNSYLQKAGALGILVATYLAVYFISGSWIWGLAAAVGWLFLPWLEILTRIRALRLPKEKQLRPKSPPSSDTFPALSDITREIEDEGFVHVGDAGWDWEDYRQFFRLFYREEDRAQAAICLNEQHDFSFYYLRISSRARDGTAWTTWNYPLSYGLKLTPLFRINRQRADRSFWQLYQSHREFLRRNGVDPAQIDPLDEERIESEMEKDLRDQIAHNIHKGVLKQTATGDVKYSWRGMIYLWCQFLVDLVRL
;
A
#
# COMPACT_ATOMS: atom_id res chain seq x y z
N MET A 1 16.16 -31.30 -28.27
CA MET A 1 15.07 -31.19 -27.26
C MET A 1 15.59 -31.21 -25.83
N LEU A 2 16.36 -32.21 -25.39
CA LEU A 2 16.88 -32.31 -24.01
C LEU A 2 17.69 -31.08 -23.54
N PHE A 3 18.58 -30.55 -24.38
CA PHE A 3 19.36 -29.36 -24.04
C PHE A 3 18.47 -28.14 -23.69
N GLY A 4 17.45 -27.86 -24.50
CA GLY A 4 16.54 -26.74 -24.27
C GLY A 4 15.74 -26.89 -22.98
N VAL A 5 15.34 -28.13 -22.65
CA VAL A 5 14.66 -28.44 -21.38
C VAL A 5 15.58 -28.19 -20.19
N PHE A 6 16.81 -28.72 -20.20
CA PHE A 6 17.76 -28.52 -19.10
C PHE A 6 18.17 -27.06 -18.93
N LEU A 7 18.37 -26.32 -20.03
CA LEU A 7 18.67 -24.89 -19.98
C LEU A 7 17.52 -24.11 -19.34
N THR A 8 16.28 -24.37 -19.78
CA THR A 8 15.08 -23.73 -19.23
C THR A 8 14.93 -24.02 -17.73
N LEU A 9 15.10 -25.27 -17.33
CA LEU A 9 15.06 -25.68 -15.92
C LEU A 9 16.18 -25.03 -15.10
N GLY A 10 17.41 -24.98 -15.62
CA GLY A 10 18.55 -24.35 -14.95
C GLY A 10 18.30 -22.87 -14.69
N VAL A 11 17.83 -22.14 -15.71
CA VAL A 11 17.44 -20.72 -15.55
C VAL A 11 16.29 -20.58 -14.56
N GLY A 12 15.27 -21.45 -14.62
CA GLY A 12 14.14 -21.44 -13.69
C GLY A 12 14.56 -21.64 -12.23
N VAL A 13 15.38 -22.65 -11.95
CA VAL A 13 15.89 -22.93 -10.60
C VAL A 13 16.77 -21.81 -10.08
N LEU A 14 17.68 -21.28 -10.91
CA LEU A 14 18.50 -20.12 -10.55
C LEU A 14 17.62 -18.92 -10.21
N SER A 15 16.57 -18.68 -10.98
CA SER A 15 15.65 -17.56 -10.79
C SER A 15 14.91 -17.64 -9.45
N ILE A 16 14.43 -18.84 -9.09
CA ILE A 16 13.79 -19.10 -7.80
C ILE A 16 14.80 -18.92 -6.67
N GLY A 17 16.02 -19.42 -6.82
CA GLY A 17 17.10 -19.25 -5.85
C GLY A 17 17.45 -17.77 -5.64
N LEU A 18 17.52 -16.97 -6.70
CA LEU A 18 17.79 -15.52 -6.59
C LEU A 18 16.66 -14.77 -5.85
N ARG A 19 15.42 -15.23 -5.96
CA ARG A 19 14.27 -14.63 -5.26
C ARG A 19 14.22 -14.94 -3.76
N SER A 20 14.95 -15.94 -3.26
CA SER A 20 14.96 -16.26 -1.82
C SER A 20 15.86 -15.34 -0.99
N PHE A 21 16.74 -14.57 -1.64
CA PHE A 21 17.58 -13.59 -0.96
C PHE A 21 16.78 -12.35 -0.54
N GLN A 22 17.19 -11.68 0.54
CA GLN A 22 16.59 -10.42 1.00
C GLN A 22 17.15 -9.16 0.27
N ASN A 23 18.05 -9.35 -0.69
CA ASN A 23 18.65 -8.28 -1.49
C ASN A 23 17.78 -7.97 -2.72
N SER A 24 17.37 -6.71 -2.88
CA SER A 24 16.48 -6.29 -3.99
C SER A 24 17.09 -6.53 -5.37
N TYR A 25 18.39 -6.34 -5.56
CA TYR A 25 19.03 -6.60 -6.85
C TYR A 25 18.97 -8.08 -7.24
N LEU A 26 19.16 -8.99 -6.27
CA LEU A 26 19.03 -10.43 -6.50
C LEU A 26 17.58 -10.82 -6.78
N GLN A 27 16.62 -10.25 -6.04
CA GLN A 27 15.19 -10.48 -6.30
C GLN A 27 14.78 -10.02 -7.70
N LYS A 28 15.27 -8.86 -8.18
CA LYS A 28 15.07 -8.36 -9.55
C LYS A 28 15.68 -9.28 -10.59
N ALA A 29 16.92 -9.72 -10.38
CA ALA A 29 17.58 -10.66 -11.28
C ALA A 29 16.79 -11.97 -11.38
N GLY A 30 16.27 -12.47 -10.25
CA GLY A 30 15.39 -13.63 -10.23
C GLY A 30 14.07 -13.40 -10.97
N ALA A 31 13.43 -12.23 -10.82
CA ALA A 31 12.22 -11.89 -11.59
C ALA A 31 12.49 -11.85 -13.10
N LEU A 32 13.59 -11.24 -13.53
CA LEU A 32 14.01 -11.23 -14.93
C LEU A 32 14.28 -12.64 -15.44
N GLY A 33 14.93 -13.47 -14.63
CA GLY A 33 15.20 -14.86 -14.95
C GLY A 33 13.93 -15.69 -15.19
N ILE A 34 12.82 -15.43 -14.47
CA ILE A 34 11.52 -16.07 -14.74
C ILE A 34 11.00 -15.69 -16.14
N LEU A 35 11.15 -14.44 -16.55
CA LEU A 35 10.76 -13.99 -17.90
C LEU A 35 11.61 -14.69 -18.97
N VAL A 36 12.92 -14.81 -18.73
CA VAL A 36 13.85 -15.52 -19.62
C VAL A 36 13.51 -17.02 -19.68
N ALA A 37 13.23 -17.67 -18.55
CA ALA A 37 12.83 -19.06 -18.51
C ALA A 37 11.52 -19.29 -19.29
N THR A 38 10.54 -18.39 -19.16
CA THR A 38 9.28 -18.45 -19.92
C THR A 38 9.52 -18.30 -21.42
N TYR A 39 10.36 -17.33 -21.80
CA TYR A 39 10.78 -17.14 -23.20
C TYR A 39 11.41 -18.42 -23.76
N LEU A 40 12.39 -18.99 -23.06
CA LEU A 40 13.11 -20.19 -23.48
C LEU A 40 12.17 -21.39 -23.60
N ALA A 41 11.28 -21.60 -22.63
CA ALA A 41 10.31 -22.69 -22.65
C ALA A 41 9.46 -22.66 -23.92
N VAL A 42 8.85 -21.52 -24.23
CA VAL A 42 7.98 -21.38 -25.41
C VAL A 42 8.77 -21.36 -26.70
N TYR A 43 9.96 -20.76 -26.73
CA TYR A 43 10.87 -20.79 -27.87
C TYR A 43 11.26 -22.23 -28.25
N PHE A 44 11.68 -23.05 -27.27
CA PHE A 44 12.10 -24.43 -27.55
C PHE A 44 10.95 -25.37 -27.92
N ILE A 45 9.72 -25.09 -27.49
CA ILE A 45 8.52 -25.85 -27.89
C ILE A 45 8.05 -25.45 -29.28
N SER A 46 8.00 -24.14 -29.58
CA SER A 46 7.38 -23.61 -30.81
C SER A 46 8.37 -23.36 -31.96
N GLY A 47 9.67 -23.30 -31.68
CA GLY A 47 10.70 -22.84 -32.62
C GLY A 47 10.66 -21.35 -32.95
N SER A 48 9.72 -20.58 -32.36
CA SER A 48 9.48 -19.18 -32.70
C SER A 48 9.88 -18.26 -31.56
N TRP A 49 10.80 -17.34 -31.86
CA TRP A 49 11.22 -16.31 -30.91
C TRP A 49 10.10 -15.30 -30.62
N ILE A 50 9.16 -15.11 -31.56
CA ILE A 50 8.00 -14.22 -31.40
C ILE A 50 7.07 -14.78 -30.31
N TRP A 51 6.77 -16.09 -30.37
CA TRP A 51 5.94 -16.73 -29.35
C TRP A 51 6.63 -16.76 -27.99
N GLY A 52 7.95 -16.98 -27.96
CA GLY A 52 8.75 -16.82 -26.74
C GLY A 52 8.62 -15.43 -26.12
N LEU A 53 8.78 -14.37 -26.94
CA LEU A 53 8.70 -12.99 -26.48
C LEU A 53 7.28 -12.64 -26.01
N ALA A 54 6.26 -13.05 -26.77
CA ALA A 54 4.87 -12.83 -26.40
C ALA A 54 4.53 -13.48 -25.05
N ALA A 55 5.01 -14.70 -24.79
CA ALA A 55 4.81 -15.38 -23.53
C ALA A 55 5.51 -14.67 -22.36
N ALA A 56 6.75 -14.21 -22.55
CA ALA A 56 7.47 -13.45 -21.54
C ALA A 56 6.77 -12.11 -21.23
N VAL A 57 6.36 -11.36 -22.24
CA VAL A 57 5.62 -10.09 -22.07
C VAL A 57 4.24 -10.32 -21.44
N GLY A 58 3.62 -11.49 -21.67
CA GLY A 58 2.33 -11.87 -21.07
C GLY A 58 2.31 -11.78 -19.54
N TRP A 59 3.45 -12.02 -18.88
CA TRP A 59 3.58 -11.84 -17.42
C TRP A 59 3.25 -10.43 -16.96
N LEU A 60 3.55 -9.40 -17.76
CA LEU A 60 3.26 -7.99 -17.44
C LEU A 60 1.75 -7.69 -17.48
N PHE A 61 0.96 -8.57 -18.08
CA PHE A 61 -0.50 -8.44 -18.17
C PHE A 61 -1.25 -9.30 -17.16
N LEU A 62 -0.57 -10.13 -16.35
CA LEU A 62 -1.24 -10.87 -15.27
C LEU A 62 -2.09 -10.00 -14.34
N PRO A 63 -1.66 -8.77 -13.94
CA PRO A 63 -2.51 -7.91 -13.11
C PRO A 63 -3.85 -7.55 -13.75
N TRP A 64 -3.98 -7.59 -15.08
CA TRP A 64 -5.25 -7.31 -15.75
C TRP A 64 -6.35 -8.32 -15.42
N LEU A 65 -6.00 -9.56 -15.09
CA LEU A 65 -7.00 -10.55 -14.65
C LEU A 65 -7.68 -10.07 -13.36
N GLU A 66 -6.91 -9.66 -12.36
CA GLU A 66 -7.42 -9.12 -11.09
C GLU A 66 -8.14 -7.78 -11.29
N ILE A 67 -7.58 -6.91 -12.15
CA ILE A 67 -8.17 -5.59 -12.43
C ILE A 67 -9.55 -5.72 -13.08
N LEU A 68 -9.72 -6.59 -14.08
CA LEU A 68 -10.98 -6.74 -14.81
C LEU A 68 -12.04 -7.54 -14.06
N THR A 69 -11.63 -8.41 -13.14
CA THR A 69 -12.54 -9.27 -12.37
C THR A 69 -12.92 -8.64 -11.03
N ARG A 70 -11.94 -8.40 -10.15
CA ARG A 70 -12.17 -7.93 -8.77
C ARG A 70 -12.25 -6.41 -8.70
N ILE A 71 -11.23 -5.69 -9.21
CA ILE A 71 -11.15 -4.23 -9.01
C ILE A 71 -12.20 -3.47 -9.83
N ARG A 72 -12.59 -3.98 -11.00
CA ARG A 72 -13.66 -3.39 -11.81
C ARG A 72 -15.02 -3.43 -11.12
N ALA A 73 -15.28 -4.47 -10.33
CA ALA A 73 -16.52 -4.63 -9.57
C ALA A 73 -16.52 -3.75 -8.31
N LEU A 74 -15.34 -3.43 -7.77
CA LEU A 74 -15.15 -2.64 -6.56
C LEU A 74 -15.95 -1.34 -6.54
N ARG A 75 -16.81 -1.20 -5.53
CA ARG A 75 -17.47 0.05 -5.17
C ARG A 75 -16.92 0.56 -3.85
N LEU A 76 -16.74 1.87 -3.78
CA LEU A 76 -16.35 2.56 -2.57
C LEU A 76 -17.39 3.62 -2.26
N PRO A 77 -17.74 3.82 -0.97
CA PRO A 77 -18.59 4.93 -0.60
C PRO A 77 -17.85 6.25 -0.89
N LYS A 78 -18.60 7.24 -1.37
CA LYS A 78 -18.06 8.58 -1.65
C LYS A 78 -17.63 9.28 -0.36
N GLU A 79 -18.35 9.02 0.72
CA GLU A 79 -18.04 9.51 2.06
C GLU A 79 -17.76 8.32 2.98
N LYS A 80 -16.61 8.35 3.63
CA LYS A 80 -16.24 7.40 4.68
C LYS A 80 -16.32 8.14 5.99
N GLN A 81 -17.36 7.84 6.77
CA GLN A 81 -17.44 8.28 8.15
C GLN A 81 -16.84 7.19 9.02
N LEU A 82 -15.82 7.56 9.78
CA LEU A 82 -15.28 6.72 10.83
C LEU A 82 -16.31 6.61 11.95
N ARG A 83 -16.40 5.42 12.51
CA ARG A 83 -17.26 5.15 13.67
C ARG A 83 -16.40 4.53 14.75
N PRO A 84 -16.69 4.81 16.03
CA PRO A 84 -16.07 4.10 17.14
C PRO A 84 -16.19 2.59 16.93
N LYS A 85 -15.08 1.87 17.10
CA LYS A 85 -15.02 0.42 16.94
C LYS A 85 -14.32 -0.23 18.10
N SER A 86 -14.81 -1.40 18.50
CA SER A 86 -14.06 -2.26 19.41
C SER A 86 -12.82 -2.83 18.70
N PRO A 87 -11.72 -3.04 19.43
CA PRO A 87 -10.55 -3.71 18.90
C PRO A 87 -10.90 -5.10 18.35
N PRO A 88 -10.26 -5.56 17.26
CA PRO A 88 -10.39 -6.94 16.80
C PRO A 88 -9.86 -7.91 17.86
N SER A 89 -10.35 -9.16 17.82
CA SER A 89 -9.88 -10.21 18.74
C SER A 89 -8.42 -10.58 18.44
N SER A 90 -7.76 -11.22 19.41
CA SER A 90 -6.42 -11.78 19.24
C SER A 90 -6.35 -12.83 18.13
N ASP A 91 -7.47 -13.51 17.83
CA ASP A 91 -7.53 -14.49 16.75
C ASP A 91 -7.53 -13.80 15.37
N THR A 92 -8.18 -12.65 15.27
CA THR A 92 -8.24 -11.86 14.02
C THR A 92 -6.98 -11.03 13.81
N PHE A 93 -6.44 -10.42 14.86
CA PHE A 93 -5.23 -9.61 14.78
C PHE A 93 -4.29 -9.87 15.97
N PRO A 94 -3.50 -10.97 15.93
CA PRO A 94 -2.65 -11.37 17.05
C PRO A 94 -1.61 -10.31 17.47
N ALA A 95 -1.04 -9.60 16.49
CA ALA A 95 0.03 -8.64 16.71
C ALA A 95 -0.44 -7.28 17.28
N LEU A 96 -1.76 -7.04 17.39
CA LEU A 96 -2.28 -5.74 17.82
C LEU A 96 -1.75 -5.31 19.20
N SER A 97 -1.72 -6.24 20.17
CA SER A 97 -1.25 -5.93 21.53
C SER A 97 0.23 -5.59 21.56
N ASP A 98 1.07 -6.32 20.83
CA ASP A 98 2.52 -6.11 20.84
C ASP A 98 2.88 -4.79 20.17
N ILE A 99 2.23 -4.49 19.04
CA ILE A 99 2.41 -3.21 18.33
C ILE A 99 1.90 -2.03 19.18
N THR A 100 0.77 -2.21 19.88
CA THR A 100 0.23 -1.16 20.77
C THR A 100 1.27 -0.80 21.84
N ARG A 101 1.88 -1.80 22.49
CA ARG A 101 2.94 -1.57 23.49
C ARG A 101 4.17 -0.91 22.88
N GLU A 102 4.61 -1.34 21.70
CA GLU A 102 5.75 -0.72 21.02
C GLU A 102 5.51 0.78 20.75
N ILE A 103 4.27 1.16 20.42
CA ILE A 103 3.89 2.57 20.20
C ILE A 103 3.87 3.35 21.52
N GLU A 104 3.31 2.77 22.58
CA GLU A 104 3.24 3.37 23.91
C GLU A 104 4.63 3.54 24.55
N ASP A 105 5.55 2.60 24.35
CA ASP A 105 6.94 2.65 24.80
C ASP A 105 7.71 3.83 24.16
N GLU A 106 7.30 4.26 22.96
CA GLU A 106 7.80 5.45 22.29
C GLU A 106 7.09 6.75 22.75
N GLY A 107 6.28 6.70 23.80
CA GLY A 107 5.63 7.87 24.41
C GLY A 107 4.39 8.37 23.67
N PHE A 108 3.82 7.58 22.77
CA PHE A 108 2.51 7.87 22.19
C PHE A 108 1.40 7.39 23.12
N VAL A 109 0.36 8.21 23.29
CA VAL A 109 -0.81 7.89 24.11
C VAL A 109 -1.92 7.37 23.21
N HIS A 110 -2.56 6.27 23.62
CA HIS A 110 -3.75 5.77 22.93
C HIS A 110 -4.88 6.79 23.03
N VAL A 111 -5.45 7.14 21.88
CA VAL A 111 -6.51 8.15 21.76
C VAL A 111 -7.84 7.45 21.60
N GLY A 112 -7.97 6.58 20.61
CA GLY A 112 -9.25 5.95 20.30
C GLY A 112 -9.13 4.84 19.27
N ASP A 113 -10.20 4.08 19.13
CA ASP A 113 -10.33 3.00 18.16
C ASP A 113 -11.52 3.31 17.24
N ALA A 114 -11.25 3.40 15.93
CA ALA A 114 -12.20 3.83 14.94
C ALA A 114 -12.15 2.93 13.69
N GLY A 115 -13.20 2.96 12.88
CA GLY A 115 -13.20 2.19 11.65
C GLY A 115 -14.46 2.37 10.83
N TRP A 116 -14.53 1.63 9.74
CA TRP A 116 -15.72 1.57 8.90
C TRP A 116 -15.86 0.19 8.29
N ASP A 117 -17.10 -0.15 7.98
CA ASP A 117 -17.48 -1.38 7.27
C ASP A 117 -18.24 -0.99 6.01
N TRP A 118 -17.96 -1.68 4.92
CA TRP A 118 -18.66 -1.50 3.65
C TRP A 118 -18.62 -2.76 2.82
N GLU A 119 -19.78 -3.37 2.60
CA GLU A 119 -19.87 -4.67 1.93
C GLU A 119 -18.90 -5.66 2.60
N ASP A 120 -17.94 -6.20 1.85
CA ASP A 120 -16.94 -7.14 2.35
C ASP A 120 -15.63 -6.48 2.79
N TYR A 121 -15.57 -5.14 2.83
CA TYR A 121 -14.43 -4.37 3.30
C TYR A 121 -14.64 -3.95 4.74
N ARG A 122 -13.65 -4.27 5.58
CA ARG A 122 -13.58 -3.74 6.94
C ARG A 122 -12.24 -3.05 7.12
N GLN A 123 -12.28 -1.88 7.74
CA GLN A 123 -11.08 -1.18 8.14
C GLN A 123 -11.17 -0.82 9.62
N PHE A 124 -10.10 -1.10 10.34
CA PHE A 124 -9.92 -0.76 11.73
C PHE A 124 -8.68 0.10 11.89
N PHE A 125 -8.79 1.11 12.75
CA PHE A 125 -7.74 2.03 13.12
C PHE A 125 -7.65 2.06 14.63
N ARG A 126 -6.46 1.82 15.17
CA ARG A 126 -6.09 2.22 16.52
C ARG A 126 -5.25 3.47 16.44
N LEU A 127 -5.70 4.55 17.07
CA LEU A 127 -5.16 5.89 16.95
C LEU A 127 -4.37 6.26 18.20
N PHE A 128 -3.22 6.90 17.98
CA PHE A 128 -2.37 7.39 19.05
C PHE A 128 -1.88 8.81 18.75
N TYR A 129 -1.52 9.53 19.80
CA TYR A 129 -0.97 10.87 19.69
C TYR A 129 0.18 11.09 20.66
N ARG A 130 1.21 11.80 20.20
CA ARG A 130 2.32 12.26 21.03
C ARG A 130 2.40 13.77 20.98
N GLU A 131 2.16 14.41 22.13
CA GLU A 131 2.10 15.87 22.24
C GLU A 131 3.45 16.54 21.97
N GLU A 132 4.55 15.95 22.44
CA GLU A 132 5.91 16.49 22.31
C GLU A 132 6.30 16.79 20.85
N ASP A 133 6.03 15.86 19.94
CA ASP A 133 6.32 16.02 18.51
C ASP A 133 5.09 16.39 17.67
N ARG A 134 3.91 16.49 18.30
CA ARG A 134 2.61 16.67 17.63
C ARG A 134 2.41 15.67 16.49
N ALA A 135 2.75 14.41 16.78
CA ALA A 135 2.70 13.32 15.82
C ALA A 135 1.51 12.41 16.14
N GLN A 136 0.74 12.06 15.10
CA GLN A 136 -0.28 11.04 15.16
C GLN A 136 0.30 9.71 14.68
N ALA A 137 0.10 8.63 15.41
CA ALA A 137 0.35 7.28 14.94
C ALA A 137 -0.96 6.52 14.77
N ALA A 138 -0.99 5.58 13.83
CA ALA A 138 -2.13 4.68 13.65
C ALA A 138 -1.67 3.27 13.27
N ILE A 139 -2.30 2.28 13.89
CA ILE A 139 -2.29 0.89 13.42
C ILE A 139 -3.51 0.72 12.52
N CYS A 140 -3.29 0.42 11.24
CA CYS A 140 -4.34 0.30 10.24
C CYS A 140 -4.50 -1.17 9.83
N LEU A 141 -5.61 -1.81 10.21
CA LEU A 141 -5.98 -3.14 9.72
C LEU A 141 -6.98 -3.01 8.57
N ASN A 142 -6.72 -3.72 7.47
CA ASN A 142 -7.64 -3.82 6.33
C ASN A 142 -7.98 -5.28 6.12
N GLU A 143 -9.27 -5.55 6.00
CA GLU A 143 -9.81 -6.88 5.78
C GLU A 143 -10.71 -6.85 4.55
N GLN A 144 -10.52 -7.82 3.67
CA GLN A 144 -11.35 -8.03 2.51
C GLN A 144 -11.42 -9.53 2.16
N HIS A 145 -12.60 -10.15 2.34
CA HIS A 145 -12.78 -11.60 2.16
C HIS A 145 -11.66 -12.39 2.90
N ASP A 146 -10.94 -13.26 2.21
CA ASP A 146 -9.88 -14.12 2.76
C ASP A 146 -8.51 -13.43 2.86
N PHE A 147 -8.47 -12.11 2.65
CA PHE A 147 -7.23 -11.34 2.68
C PHE A 147 -7.29 -10.26 3.75
N SER A 148 -6.36 -10.30 4.69
CA SER A 148 -6.15 -9.24 5.67
C SER A 148 -4.68 -8.83 5.69
N PHE A 149 -4.46 -7.55 5.93
CA PHE A 149 -3.12 -7.02 6.17
C PHE A 149 -3.21 -5.79 7.04
N TYR A 150 -2.15 -5.52 7.78
CA TYR A 150 -2.01 -4.30 8.54
C TYR A 150 -0.80 -3.49 8.09
N TYR A 151 -0.81 -2.21 8.45
CA TYR A 151 0.33 -1.32 8.30
C TYR A 151 0.27 -0.25 9.38
N LEU A 152 1.42 0.38 9.63
CA LEU A 152 1.59 1.48 10.55
C LEU A 152 1.72 2.78 9.76
N ARG A 153 1.13 3.84 10.31
CA ARG A 153 1.17 5.19 9.76
C ARG A 153 1.57 6.15 10.88
N ILE A 154 2.46 7.09 10.57
CA ILE A 154 2.77 8.24 11.41
C ILE A 154 2.55 9.49 10.57
N SER A 155 1.79 10.45 11.08
CA SER A 155 1.49 11.69 10.39
C SER A 155 1.61 12.92 11.27
N SER A 156 2.11 13.99 10.67
CA SER A 156 2.13 15.34 11.23
C SER A 156 1.55 16.31 10.22
N ARG A 157 0.70 17.21 10.68
CA ARG A 157 0.06 18.22 9.83
C ARG A 157 0.64 19.59 10.12
N ALA A 158 1.23 20.20 9.10
CA ALA A 158 1.72 21.57 9.20
C ALA A 158 0.56 22.58 9.08
N ARG A 159 0.74 23.78 9.64
CA ARG A 159 -0.22 24.91 9.60
C ARG A 159 -0.66 25.33 8.20
N ASP A 160 0.15 25.03 7.19
CA ASP A 160 -0.17 25.28 5.78
C ASP A 160 -1.14 24.23 5.19
N GLY A 161 -1.56 23.25 6.00
CA GLY A 161 -2.43 22.15 5.61
C GLY A 161 -1.70 20.95 5.02
N THR A 162 -0.37 21.01 4.86
CA THR A 162 0.43 19.90 4.33
C THR A 162 0.47 18.75 5.34
N ALA A 163 0.06 17.56 4.90
CA ALA A 163 0.15 16.33 5.67
C ALA A 163 1.43 15.59 5.32
N TRP A 164 2.33 15.49 6.29
CA TRP A 164 3.55 14.70 6.20
C TRP A 164 3.27 13.33 6.80
N THR A 165 3.31 12.27 5.98
CA THR A 165 2.98 10.92 6.41
C THR A 165 4.14 9.96 6.11
N THR A 166 4.53 9.18 7.11
CA THR A 166 5.42 8.03 6.96
C THR A 166 4.63 6.76 7.22
N TRP A 167 4.75 5.76 6.36
CA TRP A 167 4.04 4.49 6.52
C TRP A 167 4.84 3.31 5.98
N ASN A 168 4.45 2.10 6.36
CA ASN A 168 5.00 0.86 5.81
C ASN A 168 3.96 0.09 4.96
N TYR A 169 3.04 0.81 4.32
CA TYR A 169 1.97 0.24 3.51
C TYR A 169 2.52 -0.77 2.47
N PRO A 170 2.08 -2.05 2.52
CA PRO A 170 2.74 -3.12 1.79
C PRO A 170 2.35 -3.21 0.30
N LEU A 171 1.25 -2.58 -0.11
CA LEU A 171 0.70 -2.70 -1.47
C LEU A 171 0.97 -1.47 -2.34
N SER A 172 0.75 -1.60 -3.65
CA SER A 172 0.80 -0.45 -4.56
C SER A 172 -0.28 0.57 -4.27
N TYR A 173 -0.03 1.84 -4.57
CA TYR A 173 -1.03 2.89 -4.35
C TYR A 173 -2.18 2.78 -5.34
N GLY A 174 -3.36 2.46 -4.81
CA GLY A 174 -4.59 2.41 -5.61
C GLY A 174 -5.02 3.77 -6.15
N LEU A 175 -4.61 4.86 -5.50
CA LEU A 175 -5.07 6.22 -5.78
C LEU A 175 -3.87 7.17 -5.93
N LYS A 176 -4.07 8.27 -6.67
CA LYS A 176 -3.10 9.37 -6.77
C LYS A 176 -3.16 10.22 -5.51
N LEU A 177 -2.01 10.49 -4.90
CA LEU A 177 -1.92 11.35 -3.72
C LEU A 177 -2.40 12.78 -4.02
N THR A 178 -3.05 13.41 -3.05
CA THR A 178 -3.40 14.84 -3.13
C THR A 178 -2.16 15.73 -3.10
N PRO A 179 -2.21 16.95 -3.67
CA PRO A 179 -1.06 17.87 -3.70
C PRO A 179 -0.53 18.30 -2.33
N LEU A 180 -1.35 18.20 -1.26
CA LEU A 180 -0.95 18.52 0.11
C LEU A 180 -0.43 17.31 0.89
N PHE A 181 -0.44 16.11 0.29
CA PHE A 181 0.12 14.92 0.91
C PHE A 181 1.59 14.75 0.54
N ARG A 182 2.44 14.57 1.55
CA ARG A 182 3.86 14.22 1.41
C ARG A 182 4.06 12.86 2.05
N ILE A 183 4.49 11.89 1.25
CA ILE A 183 4.65 10.50 1.69
C ILE A 183 6.11 10.11 1.75
N ASN A 184 6.50 9.51 2.87
CA ASN A 184 7.74 8.75 3.04
C ASN A 184 7.38 7.27 3.23
N ARG A 185 7.48 6.48 2.15
CA ARG A 185 7.18 5.04 2.19
C ARG A 185 8.38 4.26 2.70
N GLN A 186 8.16 3.44 3.70
CA GLN A 186 9.14 2.53 4.30
C GLN A 186 8.79 1.08 3.98
N ARG A 187 9.73 0.16 4.21
CA ARG A 187 9.50 -1.28 4.02
C ARG A 187 8.56 -1.83 5.09
N ALA A 188 7.80 -2.86 4.76
CA ALA A 188 6.82 -3.50 5.63
C ALA A 188 7.43 -4.12 6.91
N ASP A 189 8.69 -4.55 6.86
CA ASP A 189 9.43 -5.22 7.94
C ASP A 189 10.03 -4.26 8.98
N ARG A 190 9.77 -2.95 8.86
CA ARG A 190 10.25 -1.95 9.82
C ARG A 190 9.45 -1.99 11.12
N SER A 191 10.15 -1.97 12.24
CA SER A 191 9.54 -1.76 13.56
C SER A 191 8.94 -0.35 13.67
N PHE A 192 8.05 -0.13 14.64
CA PHE A 192 7.49 1.20 14.88
C PHE A 192 8.57 2.23 15.19
N TRP A 193 9.55 1.91 16.07
CA TRP A 193 10.68 2.79 16.35
C TRP A 193 11.41 3.22 15.06
N GLN A 194 11.70 2.28 14.15
CA GLN A 194 12.35 2.59 12.88
C GLN A 194 11.51 3.50 11.98
N LEU A 195 10.19 3.30 11.97
CA LEU A 195 9.26 4.17 11.23
C LEU A 195 9.22 5.57 11.82
N TYR A 196 9.18 5.68 13.14
CA TYR A 196 9.13 6.95 13.85
C TYR A 196 10.43 7.75 13.67
N GLN A 197 11.60 7.12 13.76
CA GLN A 197 12.86 7.81 13.43
C GLN A 197 12.90 8.27 11.96
N SER A 198 12.41 7.43 11.04
CA SER A 198 12.30 7.81 9.63
C SER A 198 11.34 8.99 9.41
N HIS A 199 10.26 9.06 10.19
CA HIS A 199 9.32 10.16 10.16
C HIS A 199 9.95 11.48 10.62
N ARG A 200 10.66 11.48 11.75
CA ARG A 200 11.37 12.66 12.26
C ARG A 200 12.42 13.15 11.27
N GLU A 201 13.19 12.23 10.70
CA GLU A 201 14.18 12.55 9.67
C GLU A 201 13.51 13.11 8.41
N PHE A 202 12.35 12.59 8.02
CA PHE A 202 11.58 13.10 6.89
C PHE A 202 11.11 14.54 7.12
N LEU A 203 10.59 14.86 8.30
CA LEU A 203 10.24 16.23 8.67
C LEU A 203 11.46 17.16 8.64
N ARG A 204 12.55 16.74 9.29
CA ARG A 204 13.80 17.51 9.37
C ARG A 204 14.40 17.81 8.00
N ARG A 205 14.48 16.81 7.11
CA ARG A 205 15.00 16.97 5.73
C ARG A 205 14.20 17.95 4.89
N ASN A 206 12.91 18.12 5.21
CA ASN A 206 12.03 19.05 4.51
C ASN A 206 11.84 20.38 5.26
N GLY A 207 12.62 20.63 6.32
CA GLY A 207 12.58 21.89 7.06
C GLY A 207 11.29 22.12 7.84
N VAL A 208 10.55 21.05 8.19
CA VAL A 208 9.33 21.16 8.98
C VAL A 208 9.70 21.29 10.46
N ASP A 209 9.47 22.47 11.02
CA ASP A 209 9.66 22.75 12.45
C ASP A 209 8.46 22.17 13.24
N PRO A 210 8.69 21.39 14.33
CA PRO A 210 7.62 20.95 15.22
C PRO A 210 6.69 22.05 15.71
N ALA A 211 7.17 23.30 15.87
CA ALA A 211 6.34 24.44 16.25
C ALA A 211 5.27 24.80 15.18
N GLN A 212 5.53 24.44 13.92
CA GLN A 212 4.63 24.65 12.77
C GLN A 212 3.64 23.50 12.57
N ILE A 213 3.78 22.40 13.34
CA ILE A 213 2.80 21.31 13.33
C ILE A 213 1.62 21.72 14.21
N ASP A 214 0.41 21.57 13.70
CA ASP A 214 -0.79 21.88 14.47
C ASP A 214 -0.99 20.85 15.57
N PRO A 215 -1.26 21.27 16.82
CA PRO A 215 -1.69 20.34 17.85
C PRO A 215 -3.06 19.79 17.47
N LEU A 216 -3.24 18.49 17.68
CA LEU A 216 -4.51 17.80 17.45
C LEU A 216 -5.04 17.29 18.78
N ASP A 217 -6.35 17.45 18.97
CA ASP A 217 -7.11 16.71 19.98
C ASP A 217 -7.74 15.45 19.33
N GLU A 218 -8.34 14.59 20.16
CA GLU A 218 -8.93 13.32 19.74
C GLU A 218 -9.98 13.46 18.63
N GLU A 219 -10.98 14.33 18.81
CA GLU A 219 -12.04 14.55 17.83
C GLU A 219 -11.49 15.12 16.51
N ARG A 220 -10.44 15.95 16.61
CA ARG A 220 -9.77 16.53 15.43
C ARG A 220 -8.95 15.50 14.67
N ILE A 221 -8.42 14.47 15.33
CA ILE A 221 -7.70 13.38 14.66
C ILE A 221 -8.64 12.60 13.72
N GLU A 222 -9.79 12.18 14.21
CA GLU A 222 -10.75 11.40 13.40
C GLU A 222 -11.30 12.22 12.24
N SER A 223 -11.74 13.45 12.52
CA SER A 223 -12.29 14.35 11.49
C SER A 223 -11.26 14.72 10.41
N GLU A 224 -9.99 14.91 10.76
CA GLU A 224 -8.92 15.12 9.77
C GLU A 224 -8.65 13.87 8.93
N MET A 225 -8.74 12.67 9.50
CA MET A 225 -8.64 11.43 8.72
C MET A 225 -9.79 11.25 7.74
N GLU A 226 -11.02 11.54 8.16
CA GLU A 226 -12.18 11.54 7.26
C GLU A 226 -12.04 12.56 6.14
N LYS A 227 -11.57 13.76 6.48
CA LYS A 227 -11.30 14.82 5.51
C LYS A 227 -10.23 14.39 4.51
N ASP A 228 -9.12 13.81 4.95
CA ASP A 228 -8.07 13.28 4.07
C ASP A 228 -8.64 12.21 3.11
N LEU A 229 -9.47 11.28 3.61
CA LEU A 229 -10.10 10.26 2.78
C LEU A 229 -11.04 10.87 1.73
N ARG A 230 -11.83 11.87 2.13
CA ARG A 230 -12.76 12.59 1.25
C ARG A 230 -12.01 13.38 0.16
N ASP A 231 -10.98 14.12 0.56
CA ASP A 231 -10.12 14.90 -0.35
C ASP A 231 -9.40 13.97 -1.34
N GLN A 232 -8.94 12.82 -0.88
CA GLN A 232 -8.31 11.78 -1.71
C GLN A 232 -9.31 11.23 -2.75
N ILE A 233 -10.54 10.91 -2.37
CA ILE A 233 -11.58 10.47 -3.30
C ILE A 233 -11.91 11.57 -4.32
N ALA A 234 -12.15 12.79 -3.85
CA ALA A 234 -12.51 13.93 -4.69
C ALA A 234 -11.41 14.24 -5.72
N HIS A 235 -10.15 14.25 -5.29
CA HIS A 235 -8.99 14.43 -6.16
C HIS A 235 -8.91 13.35 -7.24
N ASN A 236 -9.16 12.09 -6.88
CA ASN A 236 -9.06 10.97 -7.82
C ASN A 236 -10.24 10.91 -8.79
N ILE A 237 -11.42 11.41 -8.41
CA ILE A 237 -12.52 11.67 -9.34
C ILE A 237 -12.09 12.75 -10.34
N HIS A 238 -11.57 13.88 -9.85
CA HIS A 238 -11.13 14.98 -10.70
C HIS A 238 -9.99 14.57 -11.67
N LYS A 239 -9.04 13.75 -11.22
CA LYS A 239 -7.98 13.18 -12.07
C LYS A 239 -8.45 12.04 -12.98
N GLY A 240 -9.72 11.65 -12.88
CA GLY A 240 -10.34 10.60 -13.68
C GLY A 240 -9.86 9.18 -13.35
N VAL A 241 -9.21 8.97 -12.20
CA VAL A 241 -8.86 7.63 -11.70
C VAL A 241 -10.13 6.93 -11.21
N LEU A 242 -10.95 7.65 -10.46
CA LEU A 242 -12.27 7.22 -10.02
C LEU A 242 -13.36 7.89 -10.86
N LYS A 243 -14.56 7.30 -10.85
CA LYS A 243 -15.78 7.92 -11.38
C LYS A 243 -16.95 7.64 -10.45
N GLN A 244 -17.86 8.60 -10.35
CA GLN A 244 -19.13 8.43 -9.64
C GLN A 244 -20.07 7.55 -10.47
N THR A 245 -21.00 6.91 -9.77
CA THR A 245 -21.99 5.99 -10.31
C THR A 245 -23.37 6.64 -10.19
N ALA A 246 -24.39 6.05 -10.81
CA ALA A 246 -25.76 6.56 -10.67
C ALA A 246 -26.29 6.49 -9.23
N THR A 247 -25.75 5.57 -8.43
CA THR A 247 -26.13 5.28 -7.04
C THR A 247 -25.34 6.11 -6.01
N GLY A 248 -24.42 6.97 -6.45
CA GLY A 248 -23.65 7.88 -5.58
C GLY A 248 -22.34 7.30 -5.02
N ASP A 249 -22.09 6.00 -5.16
CA ASP A 249 -20.79 5.37 -4.90
C ASP A 249 -19.75 5.73 -5.98
N VAL A 250 -18.49 5.39 -5.72
CA VAL A 250 -17.38 5.60 -6.65
C VAL A 250 -16.73 4.27 -7.02
N LYS A 251 -16.23 4.19 -8.25
CA LYS A 251 -15.47 3.04 -8.74
C LYS A 251 -14.32 3.46 -9.64
N TYR A 252 -13.40 2.55 -9.92
CA TYR A 252 -12.35 2.80 -10.90
C TYR A 252 -12.93 3.06 -12.29
N SER A 253 -12.38 4.08 -12.95
CA SER A 253 -12.62 4.34 -14.37
C SER A 253 -11.71 3.44 -15.23
N TRP A 254 -11.90 3.43 -16.54
CA TRP A 254 -10.95 2.78 -17.46
C TRP A 254 -9.54 3.35 -17.33
N ARG A 255 -9.43 4.68 -17.18
CA ARG A 255 -8.15 5.37 -16.93
C ARG A 255 -7.57 4.97 -15.57
N GLY A 256 -8.43 4.76 -14.57
CA GLY A 256 -8.03 4.24 -13.26
C GLY A 256 -7.45 2.83 -13.33
N MET A 257 -8.06 1.94 -14.11
CA MET A 257 -7.56 0.57 -14.31
C MET A 257 -6.18 0.56 -15.00
N ILE A 258 -5.98 1.39 -16.02
CA ILE A 258 -4.65 1.58 -16.64
C ILE A 258 -3.66 2.15 -15.63
N TYR A 259 -4.07 3.14 -14.82
CA TYR A 259 -3.22 3.70 -13.77
C TYR A 259 -2.76 2.64 -12.77
N LEU A 260 -3.66 1.78 -12.31
CA LEU A 260 -3.32 0.66 -11.41
C LEU A 260 -2.34 -0.29 -12.05
N TRP A 261 -2.58 -0.70 -13.30
CA TRP A 261 -1.65 -1.54 -14.04
C TRP A 261 -0.25 -0.92 -14.11
N CYS A 262 -0.14 0.38 -14.40
CA CYS A 262 1.14 1.08 -14.37
C CYS A 262 1.77 1.10 -12.96
N GLN A 263 1.00 1.27 -11.89
CA GLN A 263 1.53 1.19 -10.52
C GLN A 263 2.07 -0.20 -10.19
N PHE A 264 1.38 -1.26 -10.63
CA PHE A 264 1.88 -2.63 -10.49
C PHE A 264 3.22 -2.83 -11.23
N LEU A 265 3.35 -2.30 -12.45
CA LEU A 265 4.61 -2.37 -13.19
C LEU A 265 5.74 -1.59 -12.52
N VAL A 266 5.44 -0.41 -11.97
CA VAL A 266 6.43 0.38 -11.23
C VAL A 266 6.88 -0.36 -9.97
N ASP A 267 5.96 -0.97 -9.24
CA ASP A 267 6.31 -1.71 -8.04
C ASP A 267 7.07 -3.01 -8.36
N LEU A 268 6.81 -3.66 -9.50
CA LEU A 268 7.63 -4.76 -10.00
C LEU A 268 9.11 -4.35 -10.19
N VAL A 269 9.35 -3.11 -10.63
CA VAL A 269 10.71 -2.54 -10.79
C VAL A 269 11.31 -2.10 -9.46
N ARG A 270 10.49 -1.80 -8.44
CA ARG A 270 10.94 -1.37 -7.12
C ARG A 270 11.29 -2.52 -6.17
N LEU A 271 10.71 -3.71 -6.36
CA LEU A 271 11.03 -4.95 -5.62
C LEU A 271 12.53 -5.18 -5.48
#